data_AF-A0A915U7X9-F1
#
_entry.id   AF-A0A915U7X9-F1
#
_cell.length_a   1.000
_cell.length_b   1.000
_cell.length_c   1.000
_cell.angle_alpha   90.00
_cell.angle_beta   90.00
_cell.angle_gamma   90.00
#
_symmetry.space_group_name_H-M   'P 1'
#
loop_
_entity.id
_entity.type
_entity.pdbx_description
1 polymer ?
#
loop_
_entity_poly.entity_id
_entity_poly.type
_entity_poly.pdbx_seq_one_letter_code
_entity_poly.pdbx_strand_id
1 'polypeptide(L)'
;MEPLRELLGSNHQQTLEFFLVGLREVSAPDVDRDELLYNASVLAHFAQSSTQSTDDLPTPAHLGAVFDAYVLDTSMREDSGMMETAGAQCLLLAGYFEDQMRRRHTIRWYADLGAGFYRRAAATESQARKARLLRAMGSHFESWRQRHAQLSRELRDRPYLLGPPPIM
;
A
#
# COMPACT_ATOMS: atom_id res chain seq x y z
N MET A 1 -17.83 23.49 -14.28
CA MET A 1 -16.94 22.30 -14.24
C MET A 1 -16.62 21.83 -12.82
N GLU A 2 -16.82 22.63 -11.77
CA GLU A 2 -16.72 22.16 -10.38
C GLU A 2 -17.73 21.10 -9.93
N PRO A 3 -19.01 21.11 -10.32
CA PRO A 3 -19.98 20.14 -9.79
C PRO A 3 -19.70 18.70 -10.24
N LEU A 4 -19.02 18.51 -11.38
CA LEU A 4 -18.59 17.19 -11.84
C LEU A 4 -17.34 16.69 -11.08
N ARG A 5 -16.47 17.61 -10.62
CA ARG A 5 -15.31 17.27 -9.76
C ARG A 5 -15.73 16.96 -8.33
N GLU A 6 -16.75 17.64 -7.80
CA GLU A 6 -17.39 17.24 -6.53
C GLU A 6 -18.10 15.89 -6.64
N LEU A 7 -18.70 15.58 -7.80
CA LEU A 7 -19.35 14.27 -8.03
C LEU A 7 -18.36 13.10 -8.19
N LEU A 8 -17.12 13.38 -8.64
CA LEU A 8 -16.11 12.36 -8.98
C LEU A 8 -14.92 12.33 -8.00
N GLY A 9 -14.77 13.35 -7.17
CA GLY A 9 -13.69 13.45 -6.19
C GLY A 9 -14.03 12.64 -4.95
N SER A 10 -13.26 11.58 -4.67
CA SER A 10 -13.33 10.90 -3.39
C SER A 10 -12.49 11.64 -2.35
N ASN A 11 -13.06 11.91 -1.18
CA ASN A 11 -12.27 12.39 -0.05
C ASN A 11 -11.49 11.24 0.61
N HIS A 12 -10.57 11.58 1.52
CA HIS A 12 -9.70 10.57 2.15
C HIS A 12 -10.48 9.50 2.91
N GLN A 13 -11.57 9.88 3.57
CA GLN A 13 -12.43 8.95 4.32
C GLN A 13 -13.14 7.97 3.40
N GLN A 14 -13.73 8.44 2.29
CA GLN A 14 -14.40 7.58 1.30
C GLN A 14 -13.40 6.61 0.66
N THR A 15 -12.19 7.08 0.34
CA THR A 15 -11.13 6.25 -0.24
C THR A 15 -10.67 5.17 0.75
N LEU A 16 -10.52 5.52 2.03
CA LEU A 16 -10.20 4.57 3.09
C LEU A 16 -11.29 3.51 3.25
N GLU A 17 -12.56 3.92 3.29
CA GLU A 17 -13.68 3.00 3.41
C GLU A 17 -13.75 2.03 2.23
N PHE A 18 -13.55 2.53 1.00
CA PHE A 18 -13.48 1.71 -0.20
C PHE A 18 -12.43 0.59 -0.08
N PHE A 19 -11.20 0.93 0.29
CA PHE A 19 -10.13 -0.07 0.45
C PHE A 19 -10.35 -0.97 1.67
N LEU A 20 -10.95 -0.47 2.75
CA LEU A 20 -11.25 -1.27 3.93
C LEU A 20 -12.27 -2.36 3.61
N VAL A 21 -13.36 -2.01 2.91
CA VAL A 21 -14.38 -2.95 2.46
C VAL A 21 -13.78 -3.95 1.48
N GLY A 22 -13.08 -3.48 0.44
CA GLY A 22 -12.47 -4.36 -0.57
C GLY A 22 -11.45 -5.32 0.02
N LEU A 23 -10.56 -4.86 0.91
CA LEU A 23 -9.60 -5.73 1.58
C LEU A 23 -10.28 -6.75 2.48
N ARG A 24 -11.39 -6.38 3.15
CA ARG A 24 -12.17 -7.32 3.97
C ARG A 24 -12.80 -8.42 3.12
N GLU A 25 -13.30 -8.10 1.92
CA GLU A 25 -13.88 -9.09 0.99
C GLU A 25 -12.86 -10.13 0.53
N VAL A 26 -11.61 -9.73 0.31
CA VAL A 26 -10.51 -10.64 -0.11
C VAL A 26 -9.71 -11.23 1.05
N SER A 27 -10.12 -10.98 2.29
CA SER A 27 -9.44 -11.47 3.49
C SER A 27 -10.26 -12.57 4.19
N ALA A 28 -9.57 -13.38 4.99
CA ALA A 28 -10.23 -14.35 5.85
C ALA A 28 -10.99 -13.64 7.00
N PRO A 29 -12.06 -14.27 7.56
CA PRO A 29 -12.87 -13.65 8.62
C PRO A 29 -12.11 -13.33 9.91
N ASP A 30 -10.98 -13.99 10.15
CA ASP A 30 -10.11 -13.86 11.31
C ASP A 30 -8.94 -12.89 11.11
N VAL A 31 -8.95 -12.11 10.02
CA VAL A 31 -7.90 -11.11 9.74
C VAL A 31 -7.79 -10.10 10.89
N ASP A 32 -6.56 -9.81 11.30
CA ASP A 32 -6.30 -8.82 12.34
C ASP A 32 -6.80 -7.43 11.90
N ARG A 33 -7.54 -6.77 12.81
CA ARG A 33 -8.20 -5.50 12.51
C ARG A 33 -7.22 -4.34 12.36
N ASP A 34 -6.15 -4.30 13.16
CA ASP A 34 -5.15 -3.24 13.08
C ASP A 34 -4.33 -3.37 11.79
N GLU A 35 -3.99 -4.61 11.38
CA GLU A 35 -3.37 -4.88 10.08
C GLU A 35 -4.28 -4.51 8.91
N LEU A 36 -5.57 -4.88 8.97
CA LEU A 36 -6.54 -4.55 7.92
C LEU A 36 -6.69 -3.03 7.74
N LEU A 37 -6.86 -2.30 8.84
CA LEU A 37 -6.99 -0.84 8.81
C LEU A 37 -5.71 -0.18 8.28
N TYR A 38 -4.55 -0.68 8.69
CA TYR A 38 -3.26 -0.21 8.21
C TYR A 38 -3.13 -0.36 6.69
N ASN A 39 -3.39 -1.56 6.15
CA ASN A 39 -3.30 -1.80 4.70
C ASN A 39 -4.30 -0.95 3.91
N ALA A 40 -5.52 -0.76 4.43
CA ALA A 40 -6.50 0.12 3.81
C ALA A 40 -6.01 1.58 3.78
N SER A 41 -5.40 2.06 4.87
CA SER A 41 -4.83 3.43 4.92
C SER A 41 -3.66 3.62 3.95
N VAL A 42 -2.80 2.60 3.79
CA VAL A 42 -1.70 2.62 2.83
C VAL A 42 -2.21 2.75 1.40
N LEU A 43 -3.18 1.91 1.01
CA LEU A 43 -3.79 1.98 -0.32
C LEU A 43 -4.51 3.30 -0.56
N ALA A 44 -5.26 3.78 0.44
CA ALA A 44 -5.99 5.04 0.35
C ALA A 44 -5.05 6.24 0.23
N HIS A 45 -3.96 6.25 0.99
CA HIS A 45 -2.91 7.26 0.89
C HIS A 45 -2.33 7.26 -0.54
N PHE A 46 -1.86 6.11 -1.03
CA PHE A 46 -1.22 6.03 -2.34
C PHE A 46 -2.17 6.26 -3.53
N ALA A 47 -3.47 6.05 -3.36
CA ALA A 47 -4.46 6.42 -4.37
C ALA A 47 -4.64 7.94 -4.49
N GLN A 48 -4.31 8.69 -3.45
CA GLN A 48 -4.45 10.15 -3.38
C GLN A 48 -3.11 10.91 -3.51
N SER A 49 -1.99 10.24 -3.23
CA SER A 49 -0.64 10.81 -3.37
C SER A 49 -0.21 10.85 -4.83
N SER A 50 0.18 12.04 -5.30
CA SER A 50 0.73 12.19 -6.65
C SER A 50 2.12 11.56 -6.74
N THR A 51 2.40 10.86 -7.83
CA THR A 51 3.76 10.36 -8.15
C THR A 51 4.71 11.49 -8.57
N GLN A 52 4.19 12.70 -8.80
CA GLN A 52 4.93 13.89 -9.21
C GLN A 52 5.03 14.95 -8.11
N SER A 53 4.58 14.67 -6.88
CA SER A 53 4.70 15.64 -5.78
C SER A 53 6.17 15.85 -5.41
N THR A 54 6.57 17.11 -5.31
CA THR A 54 7.91 17.53 -4.86
C THR A 54 8.01 17.76 -3.35
N ASP A 55 6.88 17.82 -2.65
CA ASP A 55 6.81 18.19 -1.23
C ASP A 55 6.82 16.99 -0.26
N ASP A 56 6.50 15.79 -0.75
CA ASP A 56 6.53 14.52 -0.03
C ASP A 56 7.29 13.48 -0.84
N LEU A 57 7.87 12.46 -0.19
CA LEU A 57 8.56 11.36 -0.88
C LEU A 57 7.63 10.74 -1.92
N PRO A 58 7.88 10.96 -3.23
CA PRO A 58 6.94 10.60 -4.27
C PRO A 58 6.77 9.08 -4.28
N THR A 59 5.55 8.64 -4.51
CA THR A 59 5.27 7.19 -4.62
C THR A 59 6.08 6.64 -5.80
N PRO A 60 7.01 5.69 -5.59
CA PRO A 60 7.88 5.21 -6.64
C PRO A 60 7.07 4.53 -7.73
N ALA A 61 7.42 4.82 -9.00
CA ALA A 61 6.70 4.25 -10.14
C ALA A 61 6.99 2.75 -10.36
N HIS A 62 8.10 2.23 -9.80
CA HIS A 62 8.49 0.83 -9.93
C HIS A 62 9.41 0.39 -8.79
N LEU A 63 9.52 -0.93 -8.62
CA LEU A 63 10.28 -1.56 -7.54
C LEU A 63 11.78 -1.21 -7.56
N GLY A 64 12.38 -0.99 -8.74
CA GLY A 64 13.75 -0.48 -8.85
C GLY A 64 13.99 0.85 -8.11
N ALA A 65 13.04 1.79 -8.18
CA ALA A 65 13.19 3.09 -7.54
C ALA A 65 13.14 3.00 -6.01
N VAL A 66 12.43 2.01 -5.44
CA VAL A 66 12.48 1.72 -4.00
C VAL A 66 13.88 1.23 -3.60
N PHE A 67 14.51 0.40 -4.43
CA PHE A 67 15.88 -0.06 -4.17
C PHE A 67 16.87 1.11 -4.17
N ASP A 68 16.79 1.99 -5.16
CA ASP A 68 17.68 3.14 -5.26
C ASP A 68 17.50 4.09 -4.07
N ALA A 69 16.25 4.36 -3.69
CA ALA A 69 15.92 5.31 -2.62
C ALA A 69 16.24 4.81 -1.20
N TYR A 70 16.15 3.50 -0.94
CA TYR A 70 16.21 2.98 0.45
C TYR A 70 17.27 1.91 0.69
N VAL A 71 17.87 1.36 -0.36
CA VAL A 71 18.94 0.36 -0.25
C VAL A 71 20.28 0.95 -0.62
N LEU A 72 20.38 1.63 -1.77
CA LEU A 72 21.60 2.32 -2.21
C LEU A 72 21.90 3.54 -1.33
N ASP A 73 20.90 4.38 -1.08
CA ASP A 73 21.02 5.42 -0.05
C ASP A 73 20.78 4.83 1.34
N THR A 74 21.81 4.87 2.18
CA THR A 74 21.78 4.30 3.52
C THR A 74 21.51 5.33 4.62
N SER A 75 21.40 6.62 4.26
CA SER A 75 21.27 7.73 5.22
C SER A 75 20.03 7.63 6.10
N MET A 76 18.96 7.00 5.60
CA MET A 76 17.65 6.93 6.26
C MET A 76 17.36 5.58 6.92
N ARG A 77 18.36 4.69 7.06
CA ARG A 77 18.15 3.32 7.56
C ARG A 77 17.70 3.23 9.02
N GLU A 78 18.00 4.25 9.83
CA GLU A 78 17.63 4.29 11.25
C GLU A 78 16.28 4.99 11.48
N ASP A 79 15.73 5.66 10.47
CA ASP A 79 14.42 6.30 10.55
C ASP A 79 13.30 5.27 10.40
N SER A 80 12.54 5.06 11.48
CA SER A 80 11.39 4.13 11.52
C SER A 80 10.34 4.47 10.46
N GLY A 81 10.00 5.75 10.31
CA GLY A 81 8.99 6.20 9.35
C GLY A 81 9.43 5.98 7.91
N MET A 82 10.71 6.21 7.61
CA MET A 82 11.26 5.96 6.28
C MET A 82 11.27 4.47 5.93
N MET A 83 11.65 3.61 6.88
CA MET A 83 11.60 2.16 6.69
C MET A 83 10.15 1.64 6.57
N GLU A 84 9.21 2.21 7.32
CA GLU A 84 7.79 1.90 7.16
C GLU A 84 7.29 2.27 5.76
N THR A 85 7.61 3.49 5.28
CA THR A 85 7.26 3.95 3.94
C THR A 85 7.83 3.05 2.86
N ALA A 86 9.11 2.65 2.98
CA ALA A 86 9.75 1.73 2.05
C ALA A 86 9.05 0.36 2.02
N GLY A 87 8.68 -0.17 3.19
CA GLY A 87 7.89 -1.40 3.32
C GLY A 87 6.52 -1.29 2.64
N ALA A 88 5.81 -0.19 2.88
CA ALA A 88 4.50 0.08 2.30
C ALA A 88 4.55 0.23 0.78
N GLN A 89 5.56 0.91 0.24
CA GLN A 89 5.79 1.05 -1.20
C GLN A 89 6.12 -0.30 -1.86
N CYS A 90 6.96 -1.13 -1.22
CA CYS A 90 7.18 -2.51 -1.66
C CYS A 90 5.87 -3.30 -1.71
N LEU A 91 5.05 -3.21 -0.66
CA LEU A 91 3.78 -3.95 -0.58
C LEU A 91 2.77 -3.50 -1.64
N LEU A 92 2.68 -2.19 -1.88
CA LEU A 92 1.87 -1.61 -2.94
C LEU A 92 2.31 -2.13 -4.31
N LEU A 93 3.59 -2.01 -4.64
CA LEU A 93 4.11 -2.33 -5.96
C LEU A 93 4.15 -3.85 -6.23
N ALA A 94 4.58 -4.63 -5.25
CA ALA A 94 4.70 -6.09 -5.37
C ALA A 94 3.37 -6.83 -5.16
N GLY A 95 2.37 -6.18 -4.56
CA GLY A 95 1.02 -6.71 -4.35
C GLY A 95 0.02 -6.09 -5.30
N TYR A 96 -0.39 -4.84 -5.05
CA TYR A 96 -1.47 -4.19 -5.81
C TYR A 96 -1.12 -4.02 -7.29
N PHE A 97 0.14 -3.70 -7.63
CA PHE A 97 0.63 -3.59 -9.01
C PHE A 97 1.46 -4.81 -9.47
N GLU A 98 1.26 -5.98 -8.86
CA GLU A 98 2.03 -7.20 -9.15
C GLU A 98 2.10 -7.52 -10.65
N ASP A 99 0.97 -7.46 -11.35
CA ASP A 99 0.88 -7.86 -12.77
C ASP A 99 1.73 -6.97 -13.69
N GLN A 100 1.88 -5.69 -13.34
CA GLN A 100 2.75 -4.73 -14.03
C GLN A 100 4.22 -4.96 -13.63
N MET A 101 4.49 -5.13 -12.33
CA MET A 101 5.85 -5.24 -11.80
C MET A 101 6.54 -6.56 -12.19
N ARG A 102 5.81 -7.68 -12.22
CA ARG A 102 6.36 -9.02 -12.50
C ARG A 102 6.97 -9.16 -13.90
N ARG A 103 6.68 -8.21 -14.80
CA ARG A 103 7.26 -8.17 -16.16
C ARG A 103 8.75 -7.80 -16.15
N ARG A 104 9.20 -7.06 -15.14
CA ARG A 104 10.56 -6.49 -15.07
C ARG A 104 11.29 -6.79 -13.76
N HIS A 105 10.58 -7.28 -12.74
CA HIS A 105 11.11 -7.44 -11.39
C HIS A 105 10.76 -8.79 -10.78
N THR A 106 11.66 -9.29 -9.92
CA THR A 106 11.44 -10.52 -9.16
C THR A 106 10.59 -10.23 -7.93
N ILE A 107 9.28 -10.46 -8.02
CA ILE A 107 8.30 -10.13 -6.96
C ILE A 107 8.69 -10.71 -5.60
N ARG A 108 9.11 -11.99 -5.56
CA ARG A 108 9.50 -12.64 -4.30
C ARG A 108 10.64 -11.90 -3.59
N TRP A 109 11.65 -11.48 -4.35
CA TRP A 109 12.80 -10.77 -3.78
C TRP A 109 12.40 -9.42 -3.19
N TYR A 110 11.54 -8.67 -3.90
CA TYR A 110 11.02 -7.40 -3.38
C TYR A 110 10.04 -7.59 -2.22
N ALA A 111 9.35 -8.72 -2.14
CA ALA A 111 8.53 -9.06 -0.98
C ALA A 111 9.39 -9.31 0.26
N ASP A 112 10.49 -10.06 0.12
CA ASP A 112 11.46 -10.28 1.19
C ASP A 112 12.10 -8.96 1.65
N LEU A 113 12.42 -8.08 0.69
CA LEU A 113 12.95 -6.75 0.95
C LEU A 113 11.94 -5.87 1.73
N GLY A 114 10.69 -5.81 1.26
CA GLY A 114 9.60 -5.07 1.93
C GLY A 114 9.34 -5.55 3.36
N ALA A 115 9.31 -6.87 3.56
CA ALA A 115 9.21 -7.48 4.88
C ALA A 115 10.40 -7.09 5.79
N GLY A 116 11.61 -6.98 5.20
CA GLY A 116 12.81 -6.52 5.88
C GLY A 116 12.71 -5.05 6.34
N PHE A 117 12.17 -4.18 5.51
CA PHE A 117 11.94 -2.78 5.87
C PHE A 117 10.97 -2.65 7.06
N TYR A 118 9.86 -3.37 7.05
CA TYR A 118 8.93 -3.40 8.20
C TYR A 118 9.58 -3.90 9.50
N ARG A 119 10.41 -4.94 9.43
CA ARG A 119 11.15 -5.44 10.60
C ARG A 119 12.14 -4.41 11.14
N ARG A 120 12.80 -3.66 10.26
CA ARG A 120 13.70 -2.56 10.65
C ARG A 120 12.93 -1.41 11.29
N ALA A 121 11.84 -0.98 10.67
CA ALA A 121 10.96 0.05 11.22
C ALA A 121 10.48 -0.33 12.63
N ALA A 122 10.03 -1.59 12.81
CA ALA A 122 9.63 -2.10 14.10
C ALA A 122 10.74 -2.14 15.17
N ALA A 123 12.01 -2.20 14.76
CA ALA A 123 13.16 -2.26 15.66
C ALA A 123 13.60 -0.87 16.13
N THR A 124 13.38 0.17 15.33
CA THR A 124 13.73 1.57 15.64
C THR A 124 12.53 2.38 16.11
N GLU A 125 11.32 1.81 16.09
CA GLU A 125 10.09 2.46 16.56
C GLU A 125 10.03 2.57 18.10
N SER A 126 9.81 3.79 18.58
CA SER A 126 9.68 4.11 20.00
C SER A 126 8.33 3.68 20.60
N GLN A 127 7.27 3.71 19.79
CA GLN A 127 5.92 3.39 20.25
C GLN A 127 5.66 1.87 20.18
N ALA A 128 5.57 1.22 21.34
CA ALA A 128 5.41 -0.23 21.44
C ALA A 128 4.23 -0.81 20.65
N ARG A 129 3.09 -0.10 20.57
CA ARG A 129 1.93 -0.53 19.77
C ARG A 129 2.24 -0.55 18.28
N LYS A 130 2.82 0.54 17.76
CA LYS A 130 3.19 0.65 16.35
C LYS A 130 4.30 -0.34 15.98
N ALA A 131 5.30 -0.50 16.84
CA ALA A 131 6.36 -1.51 16.66
C ALA A 131 5.79 -2.93 16.50
N ARG A 132 4.77 -3.31 17.29
CA ARG A 132 4.09 -4.61 17.15
C ARG A 132 3.36 -4.73 15.82
N LEU A 133 2.62 -3.71 15.41
CA LEU A 133 1.94 -3.69 14.11
C LEU A 133 2.93 -3.83 12.95
N LEU A 134 4.01 -3.06 12.94
CA LEU A 134 5.04 -3.13 11.90
C LEU A 134 5.72 -4.51 11.87
N ARG A 135 5.96 -5.12 13.03
CA ARG A 135 6.49 -6.49 13.10
C ARG A 135 5.51 -7.52 12.54
N ALA A 136 4.22 -7.38 12.82
CA ALA A 136 3.17 -8.22 12.27
C ALA A 136 3.10 -8.07 10.75
N MET A 137 3.09 -6.84 10.24
CA MET A 137 3.16 -6.54 8.80
C MET A 137 4.38 -7.17 8.12
N GLY A 138 5.56 -7.11 8.73
CA GLY A 138 6.75 -7.78 8.22
C GLY A 138 6.69 -9.31 8.27
N SER A 139 5.90 -9.89 9.17
CA SER A 139 5.73 -11.35 9.30
C SER A 139 4.65 -11.88 8.36
N HIS A 140 3.61 -11.10 8.13
CA HIS A 140 2.46 -11.43 7.26
C HIS A 140 2.56 -10.81 5.87
N PHE A 141 3.74 -10.30 5.49
CA PHE A 141 3.93 -9.51 4.28
C PHE A 141 3.44 -10.25 3.03
N GLU A 142 3.83 -11.51 2.84
CA GLU A 142 3.45 -12.29 1.67
C GLU A 142 1.93 -12.51 1.60
N SER A 143 1.29 -12.78 2.74
CA SER A 143 -0.17 -12.92 2.82
C SER A 143 -0.89 -11.63 2.43
N TRP A 144 -0.41 -10.48 2.91
CA TRP A 144 -0.97 -9.17 2.51
C TRP A 144 -0.69 -8.84 1.05
N ARG A 145 0.50 -9.18 0.54
CA ARG A 145 0.87 -8.98 -0.87
C ARG A 145 -0.10 -9.72 -1.80
N GLN A 146 -0.43 -10.97 -1.48
CA GLN A 146 -1.38 -11.77 -2.23
C GLN A 146 -2.80 -11.18 -2.19
N ARG A 147 -3.25 -10.70 -1.02
CA ARG A 147 -4.55 -10.02 -0.88
C ARG A 147 -4.62 -8.73 -1.70
N HIS A 148 -3.56 -7.92 -1.70
CA HIS A 148 -3.49 -6.72 -2.53
C HIS A 148 -3.55 -7.06 -4.02
N ALA A 149 -2.85 -8.12 -4.46
CA ALA A 149 -2.89 -8.59 -5.84
C ALA A 149 -4.28 -9.10 -6.23
N GLN A 150 -4.95 -9.83 -5.34
CA GLN A 150 -6.32 -10.30 -5.54
C GLN A 150 -7.29 -9.11 -5.67
N LEU A 151 -7.27 -8.17 -4.72
CA LEU A 151 -8.10 -6.97 -4.77
C LEU A 151 -7.89 -6.20 -6.08
N SER A 152 -6.64 -5.98 -6.48
CA SER A 152 -6.31 -5.30 -7.75
C SER A 152 -6.87 -6.01 -8.99
N ARG A 153 -6.88 -7.35 -8.99
CA ARG A 153 -7.49 -8.14 -10.08
C ARG A 153 -9.01 -8.00 -10.05
N GLU A 154 -9.64 -8.18 -8.89
CA GLU A 154 -11.10 -8.04 -8.75
C GLU A 154 -11.60 -6.64 -9.16
N LEU A 155 -10.87 -5.59 -8.80
CA LEU A 155 -11.20 -4.22 -9.19
C LEU A 155 -11.03 -3.98 -10.70
N ARG A 156 -10.04 -4.61 -11.35
CA ARG A 156 -9.87 -4.53 -12.81
C ARG A 156 -10.93 -5.33 -13.56
N ASP A 157 -11.32 -6.48 -13.02
CA ASP A 157 -12.31 -7.38 -13.62
C ASP A 157 -13.76 -6.90 -13.39
N ARG A 158 -13.96 -5.89 -12.51
CA ARG A 158 -15.22 -5.16 -12.32
C ARG A 158 -15.20 -3.82 -13.08
N PRO A 159 -15.51 -3.77 -14.38
CA PRO A 159 -15.42 -2.55 -15.19
C PRO A 159 -16.35 -1.38 -14.78
N TYR A 160 -17.27 -1.58 -13.82
CA TYR A 160 -18.33 -0.61 -13.49
C TYR A 160 -18.46 -0.21 -12.01
N LEU A 161 -17.39 -0.30 -11.20
CA LEU A 161 -17.45 0.27 -9.83
C LEU A 161 -17.49 1.81 -9.81
N LEU A 162 -17.32 2.46 -10.97
CA LEU A 162 -17.55 3.88 -11.21
C LEU A 162 -18.78 4.10 -12.12
N GLY A 163 -19.83 3.28 -11.97
CA GLY A 163 -21.08 3.52 -12.68
C GLY A 163 -21.66 4.89 -12.31
N PRO A 164 -22.11 5.72 -13.27
CA PRO A 164 -22.79 6.97 -12.93
C PRO A 164 -24.00 6.65 -12.03
N PRO A 165 -24.34 7.53 -11.07
CA PRO A 165 -25.49 7.31 -10.21
C PRO A 165 -26.75 7.08 -11.08
N PRO A 166 -27.66 6.18 -10.66
CA PRO A 166 -28.88 5.94 -11.41
C PRO A 166 -29.63 7.27 -11.56
N ILE A 167 -29.90 7.63 -12.81
CA ILE A 167 -30.75 8.78 -13.13
C ILE A 167 -32.16 8.40 -12.67
N MET A 168 -32.61 8.99 -11.57
CA MET A 168 -34.02 9.01 -11.18
C MET A 168 -34.76 10.10 -11.93
#